data_AF-A0A7S2MBD0-F1
#
_entry.id   AF-A0A7S2MBD0-F1
#
_cell.length_a   1.000
_cell.length_b   1.000
_cell.length_c   1.000
_cell.angle_alpha   90.00
_cell.angle_beta   90.00
_cell.angle_gamma   90.00
#
_symmetry.space_group_name_H-M   'P 1'
#
loop_
_entity.id
_entity.type
_entity.pdbx_description
1 polymer ?
#
loop_
_entity_poly.entity_id
_entity_poly.type
_entity_poly.pdbx_seq_one_letter_code
_entity_poly.pdbx_strand_id
1 'polypeptide(L)'
;IGAYAVLALVAYCCDIEVLKPIVLCWPDVCRGQGCVVYKALCCPFVLVHHAIRIFCGTCCCTYLEALRFLGCCEGCCWQKFEDPDFPANYNTIGVLKGDTASGVIYLGAVEWKRASEICEKEGQGGAQLFEGEIEAQDMQQGQIGDCWLIAALA
;
A
#
# COMPACT_ATOMS: atom_id res chain seq x y z
N ILE A 1 -42.23 -17.34 -0.15
CA ILE A 1 -42.42 -15.97 0.40
C ILE A 1 -43.69 -15.89 1.27
N GLY A 2 -44.85 -16.35 0.79
CA GLY A 2 -46.12 -16.29 1.56
C GLY A 2 -46.13 -17.00 2.92
N ALA A 3 -45.73 -18.27 3.00
CA ALA A 3 -45.76 -19.02 4.26
C ALA A 3 -44.84 -18.46 5.35
N TYR A 4 -43.69 -17.91 4.94
CA TYR A 4 -42.72 -17.30 5.86
C TYR A 4 -43.22 -15.98 6.42
N ALA A 5 -43.80 -15.12 5.59
CA ALA A 5 -44.39 -13.86 6.03
C ALA A 5 -45.54 -14.10 7.02
N VAL A 6 -46.34 -15.14 6.79
CA VAL A 6 -47.41 -15.56 7.72
C VAL A 6 -46.82 -16.06 9.05
N LEU A 7 -45.78 -16.89 9.03
CA LEU A 7 -45.13 -17.37 10.26
C LEU A 7 -44.43 -16.26 11.03
N ALA A 8 -43.81 -15.30 10.34
CA ALA A 8 -43.18 -14.13 10.96
C ALA A 8 -44.22 -13.20 11.61
N LEU A 9 -45.36 -13.01 10.93
CA LEU A 9 -46.45 -12.19 11.42
C LEU A 9 -47.16 -12.87 12.61
N VAL A 10 -47.35 -14.19 12.57
CA VAL A 10 -47.88 -14.96 13.71
C VAL A 10 -46.90 -14.95 14.89
N ALA A 11 -45.59 -15.12 14.66
CA ALA A 11 -44.59 -15.01 15.72
C ALA A 11 -44.58 -13.62 16.39
N TYR A 12 -44.78 -12.57 15.58
CA TYR A 12 -44.81 -11.19 16.03
C TYR A 12 -46.12 -10.84 16.75
N CYS A 13 -47.27 -11.28 16.23
CA CYS A 13 -48.59 -10.96 16.79
C CYS A 13 -49.01 -11.85 17.97
N CYS A 14 -48.54 -13.10 18.03
CA CYS A 14 -48.90 -14.05 19.10
C CYS A 14 -47.86 -14.15 20.22
N ASP A 15 -46.83 -13.31 20.18
CA ASP A 15 -45.77 -13.20 21.20
C ASP A 15 -45.10 -14.54 21.59
N ILE A 16 -44.98 -15.45 20.62
CA ILE A 16 -44.45 -16.80 20.84
C ILE A 16 -42.93 -16.71 20.97
N GLU A 17 -42.43 -16.68 22.20
CA GLU A 17 -40.99 -16.50 22.51
C GLU A 17 -40.08 -17.51 21.79
N VAL A 18 -40.57 -18.74 21.57
CA VAL A 18 -39.81 -19.81 20.91
C VAL A 18 -39.62 -19.56 19.42
N LEU A 19 -40.55 -18.87 18.75
CA LEU A 19 -40.52 -18.69 17.29
C LEU A 19 -39.72 -17.45 16.87
N LYS A 20 -39.62 -16.44 17.74
CA LYS A 20 -38.88 -15.19 17.49
C LYS A 20 -37.42 -15.40 17.04
N PRO A 21 -36.58 -16.19 17.75
CA PRO A 21 -35.18 -16.38 17.35
C PRO A 21 -35.03 -17.19 16.06
N ILE A 22 -36.05 -17.97 15.69
CA ILE A 22 -36.03 -18.79 14.48
C ILE A 22 -36.48 -17.95 13.28
N VAL A 23 -37.52 -17.14 13.40
CA VAL A 23 -38.17 -16.49 12.23
C VAL A 23 -37.80 -15.02 12.06
N LEU A 24 -37.26 -14.34 13.08
CA LEU A 24 -36.92 -12.91 13.00
C LEU A 24 -35.43 -12.63 12.81
N CYS A 25 -34.57 -13.64 12.74
CA CYS A 25 -33.12 -13.46 12.61
C CYS A 25 -32.61 -13.18 11.18
N TRP A 26 -33.51 -13.16 10.19
CA TRP A 26 -33.23 -12.90 8.77
C TRP A 26 -32.38 -11.63 8.49
N PRO A 27 -32.72 -10.43 9.01
CA PRO A 27 -31.93 -9.22 8.74
C PRO A 27 -30.47 -9.32 9.22
N ASP A 28 -30.20 -10.19 10.20
CA ASP A 28 -28.87 -10.37 10.80
C ASP A 28 -28.05 -11.50 10.15
N VAL A 29 -28.63 -12.23 9.18
CA VAL A 29 -27.95 -13.31 8.45
C VAL A 29 -26.75 -12.78 7.67
N CYS A 30 -26.88 -11.64 6.99
CA CYS A 30 -25.78 -11.01 6.25
C CYS A 30 -24.65 -10.50 7.16
N ARG A 31 -24.91 -10.32 8.46
CA ARG A 31 -23.94 -9.91 9.49
C ARG A 31 -23.31 -11.10 10.23
N GLY A 32 -23.70 -12.34 9.90
CA GLY A 32 -23.21 -13.55 10.59
C GLY A 32 -23.84 -13.80 11.97
N GLN A 33 -24.85 -13.04 12.34
CA GLN A 33 -25.53 -13.13 13.65
C GLN A 33 -26.85 -13.94 13.60
N GLY A 34 -27.18 -14.54 12.46
CA GLY A 34 -28.35 -15.42 12.31
C GLY A 34 -28.28 -16.71 13.14
N CYS A 35 -29.43 -17.36 13.35
CA CYS A 35 -29.50 -18.63 14.05
C CYS A 35 -28.84 -19.79 13.25
N VAL A 36 -28.56 -20.92 13.91
CA VAL A 36 -27.82 -22.06 13.33
C VAL A 36 -28.43 -22.56 12.02
N VAL A 37 -29.76 -22.58 11.91
CA VAL A 37 -30.47 -23.03 10.71
C VAL A 37 -30.22 -22.10 9.52
N TYR A 38 -30.33 -20.78 9.71
CA TYR A 38 -30.03 -19.81 8.65
C TYR A 38 -28.55 -19.76 8.31
N LYS A 39 -27.67 -19.98 9.29
CA LYS A 39 -26.24 -20.15 9.02
C LYS A 39 -26.02 -21.34 8.09
N ALA A 40 -26.59 -22.51 8.38
CA ALA A 40 -26.40 -23.68 7.51
C ALA A 40 -26.97 -23.47 6.09
N LEU A 41 -28.17 -22.88 5.96
CA LEU A 41 -28.83 -22.71 4.66
C LEU A 41 -28.28 -21.53 3.84
N CYS A 42 -27.98 -20.40 4.48
CA CYS A 42 -27.59 -19.18 3.80
C CYS A 42 -26.07 -18.96 3.75
N CYS A 43 -25.26 -19.70 4.51
CA CYS A 43 -23.79 -19.62 4.46
C CYS A 43 -23.20 -19.67 3.04
N PRO A 44 -23.56 -20.61 2.14
CA PRO A 44 -22.95 -20.64 0.80
C PRO A 44 -23.21 -19.36 0.01
N PHE A 45 -24.40 -18.75 0.15
CA PHE A 45 -24.74 -17.51 -0.55
C PHE A 45 -24.11 -16.27 0.11
N VAL A 46 -24.13 -16.21 1.44
CA VAL A 46 -23.55 -15.11 2.22
C VAL A 46 -22.03 -15.07 2.04
N LEU A 47 -21.38 -16.22 1.98
CA LEU A 47 -19.94 -16.34 1.75
C LEU A 47 -19.56 -15.87 0.35
N VAL A 48 -20.32 -16.24 -0.68
CA VAL A 48 -20.11 -15.74 -2.05
C VAL A 48 -20.34 -14.23 -2.13
N HIS A 49 -21.38 -13.70 -1.49
CA HIS A 49 -21.63 -12.25 -1.43
C HIS A 49 -20.46 -11.50 -0.77
N HIS A 50 -19.96 -11.96 0.37
CA HIS A 50 -18.82 -11.33 1.05
C HIS A 50 -17.52 -11.50 0.27
N ALA A 51 -17.30 -12.65 -0.38
CA ALA A 51 -16.15 -12.85 -1.25
C ALA A 51 -16.17 -11.87 -2.43
N ILE A 52 -17.30 -11.71 -3.12
CA ILE A 52 -17.45 -10.71 -4.19
C ILE A 52 -17.23 -9.30 -3.65
N ARG A 53 -17.81 -8.96 -2.49
CA ARG A 53 -17.63 -7.63 -1.89
C ARG A 53 -16.17 -7.33 -1.54
N ILE A 54 -15.45 -8.30 -0.99
CA ILE A 54 -14.05 -8.15 -0.61
C ILE A 54 -13.18 -8.10 -1.86
N PHE A 55 -13.23 -9.13 -2.71
CA PHE A 55 -12.31 -9.26 -3.85
C PHE A 55 -12.68 -8.35 -5.02
N CYS A 56 -13.94 -8.37 -5.46
CA CYS A 56 -14.37 -7.51 -6.58
C CYS A 56 -14.58 -6.08 -6.14
N GLY A 57 -15.11 -5.84 -4.95
CA GLY A 57 -15.36 -4.48 -4.44
C GLY A 57 -14.08 -3.69 -4.22
N THR A 58 -13.07 -4.26 -3.53
CA THR A 58 -11.80 -3.55 -3.33
C THR A 58 -11.01 -3.39 -4.63
N CYS A 59 -10.98 -4.41 -5.50
CA CYS A 59 -10.39 -4.27 -6.84
C CYS A 59 -11.10 -3.16 -7.64
N CYS A 60 -12.43 -3.14 -7.67
CA CYS A 60 -13.15 -2.08 -8.37
C CYS A 60 -12.86 -0.70 -7.76
N CYS A 61 -12.77 -0.57 -6.44
CA CYS A 61 -12.37 0.68 -5.80
C CYS A 61 -10.96 1.11 -6.19
N THR A 62 -9.97 0.22 -6.17
CA THR A 62 -8.59 0.55 -6.57
C THR A 62 -8.49 0.88 -8.06
N TYR A 63 -9.21 0.17 -8.93
CA TYR A 63 -9.29 0.51 -10.36
C TYR A 63 -10.03 1.82 -10.60
N LEU A 64 -11.11 2.12 -9.87
CA LEU A 64 -11.83 3.40 -9.99
C LEU A 64 -11.01 4.57 -9.43
N GLU A 65 -10.22 4.35 -8.38
CA GLU A 65 -9.24 5.32 -7.88
C GLU A 65 -8.12 5.51 -8.91
N ALA A 66 -7.59 4.44 -9.50
CA ALA A 66 -6.64 4.52 -10.62
C ALA A 66 -7.24 5.22 -11.85
N LEU A 67 -8.54 5.07 -12.11
CA LEU A 67 -9.25 5.82 -13.16
C LEU A 67 -9.48 7.28 -12.76
N ARG A 68 -9.61 7.61 -11.47
CA ARG A 68 -9.58 9.01 -11.00
C ARG A 68 -8.19 9.63 -11.18
N PHE A 69 -7.13 8.82 -11.21
CA PHE A 69 -5.79 9.24 -11.64
C PHE A 69 -5.65 9.41 -13.18
N LEU A 70 -6.67 9.11 -14.03
CA LEU A 70 -6.65 9.57 -15.44
C LEU A 70 -6.75 11.10 -15.55
N GLY A 71 -7.26 11.77 -14.51
CA GLY A 71 -7.00 13.19 -14.31
C GLY A 71 -5.62 13.34 -13.68
N CYS A 72 -4.56 12.98 -14.42
CA CYS A 72 -3.20 13.12 -13.91
C CYS A 72 -3.01 14.60 -13.53
N CYS A 73 -2.69 14.84 -12.26
CA CYS A 73 -2.45 16.17 -11.72
C CYS A 73 -1.46 16.90 -12.64
N GLU A 74 -1.67 18.18 -12.90
CA GLU A 74 -0.69 19.03 -13.59
C GLU A 74 0.67 18.85 -12.89
N GLY A 75 1.59 18.10 -13.51
CA GLY A 75 2.91 17.78 -12.96
C GLY A 75 3.19 16.30 -12.67
N CYS A 76 2.20 15.45 -12.36
CA CYS A 76 2.49 14.12 -11.78
C CYS A 76 3.05 13.09 -12.79
N CYS A 77 2.64 13.15 -14.05
CA CYS A 77 3.07 12.19 -15.09
C CYS A 77 4.35 12.61 -15.84
N TRP A 78 4.81 13.85 -15.69
CA TRP A 78 5.89 14.43 -16.52
C TRP A 78 6.93 15.24 -15.73
N GLN A 79 6.68 15.55 -14.45
CA GLN A 79 7.71 16.13 -13.60
C GLN A 79 8.44 15.04 -12.84
N LYS A 80 9.77 15.14 -12.84
CA LYS A 80 10.60 14.27 -12.04
C LYS A 80 10.28 14.53 -10.57
N PHE A 81 10.07 13.47 -9.80
CA PHE A 81 9.71 13.58 -8.38
C PHE A 81 10.79 14.35 -7.59
N GLU A 82 10.34 15.23 -6.70
CA GLU A 82 11.15 15.93 -5.70
C GLU A 82 10.51 15.69 -4.34
N ASP A 83 11.31 15.23 -3.38
CA ASP A 83 10.84 14.93 -2.03
C ASP A 83 10.70 16.24 -1.22
N PRO A 84 9.48 16.61 -0.78
CA PRO A 84 9.28 17.83 0.01
C PRO A 84 9.86 17.74 1.43
N ASP A 85 9.97 16.52 1.99
CA ASP A 85 10.50 16.28 3.32
C ASP A 85 12.02 16.12 3.31
N PHE A 86 12.60 15.78 2.15
CA PHE A 86 14.06 15.61 1.95
C PHE A 86 14.57 16.37 0.70
N PRO A 87 14.55 17.72 0.72
CA PRO A 87 14.87 18.53 -0.46
C PRO A 87 16.35 18.46 -0.87
N ALA A 88 16.65 18.63 -2.15
CA ALA A 88 18.00 18.63 -2.71
C ALA A 88 18.80 19.91 -2.36
N ASN A 89 19.07 20.16 -1.09
CA ASN A 89 19.84 21.32 -0.61
C ASN A 89 20.87 20.92 0.47
N TYR A 90 21.71 21.88 0.87
CA TYR A 90 22.81 21.63 1.82
C TYR A 90 22.34 21.20 3.22
N ASN A 91 21.13 21.58 3.64
CA ASN A 91 20.63 21.20 4.97
C ASN A 91 20.38 19.69 5.07
N THR A 92 20.01 19.08 3.96
CA THR A 92 19.70 17.65 3.83
C THR A 92 20.93 16.75 3.92
N ILE A 93 22.08 17.25 3.47
CA ILE A 93 23.38 16.57 3.65
C ILE A 93 23.79 16.60 5.13
N GLY A 94 23.32 17.62 5.86
CA GLY A 94 23.64 17.83 7.26
C GLY A 94 25.00 18.48 7.48
N VAL A 95 25.37 18.59 8.74
CA VAL A 95 26.64 19.19 9.16
C VAL A 95 27.74 18.15 8.95
N LEU A 96 28.49 18.27 7.87
CA LEU A 96 29.73 17.54 7.61
C LEU A 96 30.86 18.03 8.54
N LYS A 97 30.64 18.01 9.86
CA LYS A 97 31.72 18.17 10.83
C LYS A 97 32.40 16.82 10.92
N GLY A 98 33.58 16.76 10.30
CA GLY A 98 34.33 15.53 10.09
C GLY A 98 34.43 14.69 11.36
N ASP A 99 33.92 13.47 11.27
CA ASP A 99 34.55 12.37 11.98
C ASP A 99 35.80 12.02 11.17
N THR A 100 36.85 12.83 11.35
CA THR A 100 38.12 12.66 10.65
C THR A 100 38.88 11.48 11.24
N ALA A 101 38.44 10.26 10.92
CA ALA A 101 39.39 9.15 10.86
C ALA A 101 40.39 9.37 9.71
N SER A 102 40.03 10.17 8.70
CA SER A 102 40.79 10.41 7.45
C SER A 102 41.27 11.86 7.23
N GLY A 103 40.97 12.81 8.13
CA GLY A 103 41.54 14.18 8.10
C GLY A 103 41.05 15.11 6.97
N VAL A 104 40.09 14.68 6.14
CA VAL A 104 39.63 15.48 4.99
C VAL A 104 38.46 16.38 5.40
N ILE A 105 38.69 17.69 5.41
CA ILE A 105 37.62 18.69 5.53
C ILE A 105 36.98 18.82 4.15
N TYR A 106 35.71 18.45 4.03
CA TYR A 106 34.97 18.59 2.79
C TYR A 106 34.74 20.10 2.50
N LEU A 107 35.45 20.61 1.50
CA LEU A 107 35.39 22.03 1.06
C LEU A 107 34.67 22.19 -0.29
N GLY A 108 34.08 21.11 -0.82
CA GLY A 108 33.48 21.09 -2.15
C GLY A 108 32.07 21.66 -2.20
N ALA A 109 31.72 22.29 -3.32
CA ALA A 109 30.31 22.52 -3.66
C ALA A 109 29.70 21.20 -4.15
N VAL A 110 28.64 20.72 -3.50
CA VAL A 110 27.86 19.56 -3.95
C VAL A 110 26.81 20.04 -4.94
N GLU A 111 26.73 19.38 -6.08
CA GLU A 111 25.63 19.54 -7.03
C GLU A 111 24.77 18.27 -6.99
N TRP A 112 23.47 18.43 -6.77
CA TRP A 112 22.52 17.32 -6.77
C TRP A 112 22.20 16.94 -8.22
N LYS A 113 22.42 15.67 -8.58
CA LYS A 113 22.12 15.12 -9.91
C LYS A 113 21.35 13.84 -9.81
N ARG A 114 20.52 13.57 -10.81
CA ARG A 114 19.83 12.28 -10.95
C ARG A 114 20.73 11.28 -11.65
N ALA A 115 20.52 9.99 -11.40
CA ALA A 115 21.31 8.93 -12.02
C ALA A 115 21.33 9.04 -13.56
N SER A 116 20.18 9.39 -14.18
CA SER A 116 20.09 9.62 -15.63
C SER A 116 21.04 10.71 -16.13
N GLU A 117 21.19 11.81 -15.39
CA GLU A 117 22.05 12.95 -15.76
C GLU A 117 23.54 12.62 -15.59
N ILE A 118 23.87 11.64 -14.75
CA ILE A 118 25.22 11.12 -14.57
C ILE A 118 25.57 10.22 -15.76
N CYS A 119 24.73 9.22 -16.07
CA CYS A 119 25.00 8.25 -17.14
C CYS A 119 24.96 8.87 -18.54
N GLU A 120 24.10 9.86 -18.79
CA GLU A 120 24.05 10.60 -20.06
C GLU A 120 25.39 11.27 -20.40
N LYS A 121 26.14 11.74 -19.38
CA LYS A 121 27.43 12.42 -19.56
C LYS A 121 28.55 11.45 -19.95
N GLU A 122 28.43 10.18 -19.58
CA GLU A 122 29.46 9.16 -19.78
C GLU A 122 29.26 8.33 -21.05
N GLY A 123 28.17 8.58 -21.80
CA GLY A 123 27.90 7.90 -23.08
C GLY A 123 27.57 6.41 -22.92
N GLN A 124 27.34 5.94 -21.70
CA GLN A 124 26.96 4.58 -21.38
C GLN A 124 25.42 4.47 -21.37
N GLY A 125 24.90 3.29 -21.70
CA GLY A 125 23.48 3.05 -21.99
C GLY A 125 22.57 3.22 -20.77
N GLY A 126 22.23 4.47 -20.41
CA GLY A 126 21.25 4.82 -19.39
C GLY A 126 21.60 4.37 -17.97
N ALA A 127 20.96 4.98 -16.97
CA ALA A 127 21.06 4.50 -15.59
C ALA A 127 20.20 3.25 -15.42
N GLN A 128 20.75 2.19 -14.84
CA GLN A 128 20.02 0.99 -14.45
C GLN A 128 19.91 0.93 -12.92
N LEU A 129 18.81 0.39 -12.41
CA LEU A 129 18.63 0.21 -10.97
C LEU A 129 19.48 -0.95 -10.44
N PHE A 130 19.58 -2.04 -11.22
CA PHE A 130 20.42 -3.21 -10.95
C PHE A 130 20.94 -3.73 -12.30
N GLU A 131 22.21 -4.15 -12.33
CA GLU A 131 22.81 -4.85 -13.47
C GLU A 131 23.17 -6.27 -13.02
N GLY A 132 22.26 -7.24 -13.25
CA GLY A 132 22.46 -8.63 -12.82
C GLY A 132 21.91 -8.93 -11.41
N GLU A 133 22.64 -9.71 -10.63
CA GLU A 133 22.33 -10.00 -9.22
C GLU A 133 22.84 -8.87 -8.32
N ILE A 134 22.35 -8.78 -7.08
CA ILE A 134 22.81 -7.78 -6.11
C ILE A 134 23.97 -8.38 -5.34
N GLU A 135 25.17 -7.86 -5.54
CA GLU A 135 26.40 -8.40 -4.97
C GLU A 135 27.15 -7.36 -4.13
N ALA A 136 27.92 -7.84 -3.14
CA ALA A 136 28.73 -6.97 -2.26
C ALA A 136 29.71 -6.07 -3.03
N GLN A 137 30.13 -6.48 -4.24
CA GLN A 137 31.05 -5.73 -5.09
C GLN A 137 30.43 -4.49 -5.75
N ASP A 138 29.10 -4.40 -5.80
CA ASP A 138 28.37 -3.24 -6.33
C ASP A 138 28.50 -2.02 -5.41
N MET A 139 28.91 -2.24 -4.15
CA MET A 139 29.01 -1.22 -3.12
C MET A 139 30.44 -0.70 -3.00
N GLN A 140 30.68 0.53 -3.48
CA GLN A 140 31.94 1.25 -3.30
C GLN A 140 31.72 2.48 -2.41
N GLN A 141 32.53 2.62 -1.37
CA GLN A 141 32.41 3.74 -0.42
C GLN A 141 32.81 5.06 -1.10
N GLY A 142 31.94 6.07 -0.94
CA GLY A 142 32.24 7.45 -1.33
C GLY A 142 33.18 8.16 -0.36
N GLN A 143 33.20 9.50 -0.41
CA GLN A 143 34.04 10.33 0.47
C GLN A 143 33.42 10.61 1.86
N ILE A 144 32.30 9.94 2.18
CA ILE A 144 31.60 10.09 3.47
C ILE A 144 32.06 8.98 4.42
N GLY A 145 32.18 9.30 5.71
CA GLY A 145 32.70 8.40 6.76
C GLY A 145 31.71 7.35 7.25
N ASP A 146 31.02 6.67 6.35
CA ASP A 146 29.91 5.74 6.62
C ASP A 146 30.26 4.27 6.29
N CYS A 147 31.52 3.87 6.46
CA CYS A 147 31.98 2.51 6.18
C CYS A 147 31.18 1.43 6.94
N TRP A 148 30.69 1.74 8.13
CA TRP A 148 29.84 0.87 8.94
C TRP A 148 28.48 0.60 8.28
N LEU A 149 27.93 1.56 7.52
CA LEU A 149 26.69 1.41 6.76
C LEU A 149 26.92 0.55 5.53
N ILE A 150 28.00 0.82 4.79
CA ILE A 150 28.38 0.02 3.60
C ILE A 150 28.63 -1.44 3.99
N ALA A 151 29.33 -1.69 5.11
CA ALA A 151 29.58 -3.04 5.61
C ALA A 151 28.32 -3.79 6.08
N ALA A 152 27.22 -3.08 6.37
CA ALA A 152 25.94 -3.70 6.72
C ALA A 152 25.06 -3.98 5.50
N LEU A 153 25.28 -3.27 4.38
CA LEU A 153 24.55 -3.43 3.13
C LEU A 153 25.21 -4.44 2.18
N ALA A 154 26.54 -4.56 2.23
CA ALA A 154 27.33 -5.53 1.47
C ALA A 154 27.29 -6.93 2.09
#